data_AF-A0A2D9C7B7-F1
#
_entry.id   AF-A0A2D9C7B7-F1
#
_cell.length_a   1.000
_cell.length_b   1.000
_cell.length_c   1.000
_cell.angle_alpha   90.00
_cell.angle_beta   90.00
_cell.angle_gamma   90.00
#
_symmetry.space_group_name_H-M   'P 1'
#
loop_
_entity.id
_entity.type
_entity.pdbx_description
1 polymer ?
#
loop_
_entity_poly.entity_id
_entity_poly.type
_entity_poly.pdbx_seq_one_letter_code
_entity_poly.pdbx_strand_id
1 'polypeptide(L)'
;MKQNIYTKLFDLQNELGTISKDATNPFYKSKYFDINSLIGQLKPLLQKHNLILLQPITDNQVRSIIYDLDGGSVESSMPLPTDLDAQKLGSAITYFRRYTLQSLLALQAVDDDGNLASKTTKPKLIDNTPQFKNALEGMSKKGYTINDIKKHYTLTKEIESKLLNFKIDE
;
A
#
# COMPACT_ATOMS: atom_id res chain seq x y z
N MET A 1 -23.77 -34.86 -7.10
CA MET A 1 -23.80 -34.20 -5.78
C MET A 1 -23.41 -32.74 -5.98
N LYS A 2 -24.07 -31.80 -5.32
CA LYS A 2 -23.62 -30.39 -5.29
C LYS A 2 -22.23 -30.35 -4.66
N GLN A 3 -21.25 -29.72 -5.33
CA GLN A 3 -19.93 -29.51 -4.73
C GLN A 3 -20.07 -28.58 -3.53
N ASN A 4 -19.38 -28.89 -2.43
CA ASN A 4 -19.32 -27.99 -1.28
C ASN A 4 -18.31 -26.86 -1.52
N ILE A 5 -18.38 -25.80 -0.72
CA ILE A 5 -17.49 -24.64 -0.84
C ILE A 5 -16.00 -25.00 -0.83
N TYR A 6 -15.58 -25.97 -0.02
CA TYR A 6 -14.18 -26.37 0.06
C TYR A 6 -13.66 -27.01 -1.24
N THR A 7 -14.50 -27.78 -1.93
CA THR A 7 -14.16 -28.37 -3.23
C THR A 7 -13.96 -27.27 -4.27
N LYS A 8 -14.86 -26.29 -4.30
CA LYS A 8 -14.76 -25.13 -5.20
C LYS A 8 -13.55 -24.25 -4.91
N LEU A 9 -13.23 -24.05 -3.62
CA LEU A 9 -12.05 -23.30 -3.21
C LEU A 9 -10.75 -24.05 -3.58
N PHE A 10 -10.73 -25.37 -3.45
CA PHE A 10 -9.60 -26.21 -3.90
C PHE A 10 -9.38 -26.08 -5.41
N ASP A 11 -10.45 -26.20 -6.21
CA ASP A 11 -10.37 -26.03 -7.67
C ASP A 11 -9.90 -24.62 -8.05
N LEU A 12 -10.45 -23.60 -7.40
CA LEU A 12 -10.04 -22.20 -7.56
C LEU A 12 -8.55 -21.99 -7.24
N GLN A 13 -8.02 -22.61 -6.17
CA GLN A 13 -6.60 -22.52 -5.82
C GLN A 13 -5.69 -23.15 -6.87
N ASN A 14 -6.07 -24.31 -7.43
CA ASN A 14 -5.31 -24.96 -8.50
C ASN A 14 -5.27 -24.10 -9.78
N GLU A 15 -6.38 -23.44 -10.11
CA GLU A 15 -6.45 -22.54 -11.27
C GLU A 15 -5.64 -21.26 -11.06
N LEU A 16 -5.67 -20.69 -9.85
CA LEU A 16 -4.84 -19.53 -9.50
C LEU A 16 -3.34 -19.82 -9.64
N GLY A 17 -2.89 -21.00 -9.20
CA GLY A 17 -1.49 -21.43 -9.35
C GLY A 17 -1.04 -21.58 -10.80
N THR A 18 -1.97 -21.80 -11.73
CA THR A 18 -1.70 -21.92 -13.17
C THR A 18 -1.59 -20.55 -13.83
N ILE A 19 -2.51 -19.63 -13.51
CA ILE A 19 -2.45 -18.22 -13.98
C ILE A 19 -1.15 -17.54 -13.54
N SER A 20 -0.66 -17.84 -12.34
CA SER A 20 0.62 -17.34 -11.84
C SER A 20 1.84 -17.80 -12.65
N LYS A 21 1.76 -18.94 -13.35
CA LYS A 21 2.88 -19.53 -14.10
C LYS A 21 2.85 -19.15 -15.58
N ASP A 22 1.66 -19.06 -16.16
CA ASP A 22 1.49 -18.78 -17.60
C ASP A 22 1.49 -17.28 -17.92
N ALA A 23 1.23 -16.43 -16.93
CA ALA A 23 1.25 -15.00 -17.15
C ALA A 23 2.68 -14.45 -17.11
N THR A 24 3.22 -14.12 -18.29
CA THR A 24 4.08 -12.93 -18.49
C THR A 24 3.29 -11.67 -18.08
N ASN A 25 2.90 -11.59 -16.81
CA ASN A 25 2.02 -10.54 -16.34
C ASN A 25 2.86 -9.27 -16.11
N PRO A 26 2.62 -8.16 -16.82
CA PRO A 26 3.36 -6.91 -16.60
C PRO A 26 3.23 -6.37 -15.17
N PHE A 27 2.29 -6.90 -14.38
CA PHE A 27 2.05 -6.56 -12.97
C PHE A 27 2.95 -7.30 -11.96
N TYR A 28 3.67 -8.35 -12.36
CA TYR A 28 4.69 -9.00 -11.51
C TYR A 28 5.94 -8.13 -11.28
N LYS A 29 6.01 -6.94 -11.90
CA LYS A 29 7.02 -5.92 -11.58
C LYS A 29 6.77 -5.21 -10.25
N SER A 30 5.60 -5.40 -9.64
CA SER A 30 5.32 -4.87 -8.31
C SER A 30 5.52 -5.98 -7.28
N LYS A 31 6.28 -5.70 -6.21
CA LYS A 31 6.51 -6.61 -5.07
C LYS A 31 5.23 -7.11 -4.38
N TYR A 32 4.09 -6.46 -4.66
CA TYR A 32 2.78 -6.78 -4.10
C TYR A 32 1.74 -6.90 -5.21
N PHE A 33 0.77 -7.80 -5.03
CA PHE A 33 -0.47 -7.73 -5.78
C PHE A 33 -1.20 -6.44 -5.39
N ASP A 34 -1.46 -5.57 -6.37
CA ASP A 34 -2.46 -4.54 -6.21
C ASP A 34 -3.83 -5.19 -5.97
N ILE A 35 -4.60 -4.69 -5.01
CA ILE A 35 -5.90 -5.30 -4.65
C ILE A 35 -6.87 -5.34 -5.83
N ASN A 36 -6.84 -4.34 -6.72
CA ASN A 36 -7.72 -4.33 -7.88
C ASN A 36 -7.28 -5.36 -8.92
N SER A 37 -5.97 -5.53 -9.12
CA SER A 37 -5.44 -6.58 -9.99
C SER A 37 -5.81 -7.98 -9.45
N LEU A 38 -5.66 -8.20 -8.15
CA LEU A 38 -6.04 -9.45 -7.49
C LEU A 38 -7.53 -9.76 -7.68
N ILE A 39 -8.40 -8.80 -7.37
CA ILE A 39 -9.85 -8.95 -7.55
C ILE A 39 -10.19 -9.16 -9.03
N GLY A 40 -9.53 -8.45 -9.95
CA GLY A 40 -9.73 -8.59 -11.39
C GLY A 40 -9.43 -9.99 -11.91
N GLN A 41 -8.36 -10.63 -11.41
CA GLN A 41 -8.00 -12.01 -11.75
C GLN A 41 -8.92 -13.03 -11.08
N LEU A 42 -9.34 -12.78 -9.84
CA LEU A 42 -10.24 -13.66 -9.10
C LEU A 42 -11.66 -13.67 -9.64
N LYS A 43 -12.18 -12.52 -10.10
CA LYS A 43 -13.57 -12.38 -10.54
C LYS A 43 -14.03 -13.45 -11.54
N PRO A 44 -13.32 -13.74 -12.65
CA PRO A 44 -13.74 -14.79 -13.58
C PRO A 44 -13.71 -16.19 -12.94
N LEU A 45 -12.74 -16.48 -12.06
CA LEU A 45 -12.65 -17.76 -11.36
C LEU A 45 -13.77 -17.94 -10.34
N LEU A 46 -14.07 -16.90 -9.57
CA LEU A 46 -15.18 -16.89 -8.62
C LEU A 46 -16.51 -17.14 -9.36
N GLN A 47 -16.73 -16.46 -10.48
CA GLN A 47 -17.93 -16.67 -11.31
C GLN A 47 -18.01 -18.09 -11.87
N LYS A 48 -16.91 -18.64 -12.38
CA LYS A 48 -16.84 -20.01 -12.89
C LYS A 48 -17.28 -21.05 -11.83
N HIS A 49 -16.94 -20.80 -10.57
CA HIS A 49 -17.22 -21.69 -9.44
C HIS A 49 -18.50 -21.33 -8.66
N ASN A 50 -19.32 -20.39 -9.14
CA ASN A 50 -20.51 -19.88 -8.43
C ASN A 50 -20.21 -19.33 -7.02
N LEU A 51 -19.08 -18.64 -6.88
CA LEU A 51 -18.64 -17.99 -5.65
C LEU A 51 -18.78 -16.46 -5.77
N ILE A 52 -19.04 -15.81 -4.64
CA ILE A 52 -19.08 -14.35 -4.53
C ILE A 52 -18.11 -13.90 -3.45
N LEU A 53 -17.23 -12.95 -3.78
CA LEU A 53 -16.40 -12.23 -2.81
C LEU A 53 -17.12 -10.97 -2.33
N LEU A 54 -17.33 -10.85 -1.02
CA LEU A 54 -17.77 -9.63 -0.34
C LEU A 54 -16.67 -9.14 0.60
N GLN A 55 -16.51 -7.82 0.70
CA GLN A 55 -15.53 -7.21 1.61
C GLN A 55 -16.12 -6.08 2.44
N PRO A 56 -17.12 -6.36 3.30
CA PRO A 56 -17.74 -5.34 4.13
C PRO A 56 -16.82 -4.88 5.26
N ILE A 57 -17.15 -3.71 5.82
CA ILE A 57 -16.64 -3.28 7.12
C ILE A 57 -17.77 -3.47 8.12
N THR A 58 -17.60 -4.36 9.08
CA THR A 58 -18.56 -4.62 10.16
C THR A 58 -17.81 -4.84 11.47
N ASP A 59 -18.41 -4.44 12.59
CA ASP A 59 -17.81 -4.57 13.93
C ASP A 59 -16.41 -3.96 14.06
N ASN A 60 -16.17 -2.84 13.36
CA ASN A 60 -14.86 -2.21 13.26
C ASN A 60 -13.77 -3.14 12.68
N GLN A 61 -14.13 -4.06 11.79
CA GLN A 61 -13.20 -4.95 11.10
C GLN A 61 -13.42 -4.90 9.59
N VAL A 62 -12.32 -4.97 8.85
CA VAL A 62 -12.36 -5.27 7.42
C VAL A 62 -12.49 -6.78 7.27
N ARG A 63 -13.50 -7.23 6.53
CA ARG A 63 -13.71 -8.65 6.26
C ARG A 63 -13.48 -8.96 4.79
N SER A 64 -13.04 -10.17 4.50
CA SER A 64 -13.13 -10.81 3.19
C SER A 64 -13.93 -12.08 3.37
N ILE A 65 -15.05 -12.18 2.66
CA ILE A 65 -15.98 -13.31 2.79
C ILE A 65 -16.20 -13.87 1.39
N ILE A 66 -15.98 -15.17 1.22
CA ILE A 66 -16.35 -15.89 0.01
C ILE A 66 -17.60 -16.70 0.33
N TYR A 67 -18.70 -16.33 -0.31
CA TYR A 67 -19.97 -17.06 -0.26
C TYR A 67 -20.06 -18.01 -1.43
N ASP A 68 -20.51 -19.22 -1.14
CA ASP A 68 -20.98 -20.15 -2.16
C ASP A 68 -22.48 -19.92 -2.39
N LEU A 69 -22.88 -19.64 -3.63
CA LEU A 69 -24.28 -19.50 -4.00
C LEU A 69 -25.07 -20.81 -3.80
N ASP A 70 -24.36 -21.93 -3.75
CA ASP A 70 -24.94 -23.23 -3.44
C ASP A 70 -25.04 -23.52 -1.94
N GLY A 71 -24.43 -22.69 -1.09
CA GLY A 71 -24.53 -22.74 0.38
C GLY A 71 -23.16 -22.78 1.07
N GLY A 72 -23.04 -22.01 2.16
CA GLY A 72 -21.83 -21.93 2.98
C GLY A 72 -20.96 -20.70 2.66
N SER A 73 -20.02 -20.42 3.56
CA SER A 73 -19.09 -19.31 3.42
C SER A 73 -17.80 -19.55 4.19
N VAL A 74 -16.71 -18.94 3.74
CA VAL A 74 -15.46 -18.81 4.48
C VAL A 74 -15.09 -17.35 4.60
N GLU A 75 -14.48 -16.95 5.71
CA GLU A 75 -14.09 -15.56 5.94
C GLU A 75 -12.73 -15.40 6.62
N SER A 76 -12.14 -14.23 6.38
CA SER A 76 -10.99 -13.70 7.11
C SER A 76 -11.28 -12.25 7.46
N SER A 77 -10.78 -11.79 8.60
CA SER A 77 -11.04 -10.44 9.10
C SER A 77 -9.82 -9.85 9.80
N MET A 78 -9.75 -8.51 9.80
CA MET A 78 -8.74 -7.75 10.51
C MET A 78 -9.38 -6.52 11.17
N PRO A 79 -9.08 -6.25 12.46
CA PRO A 79 -9.60 -5.08 13.15
C PRO A 79 -9.02 -3.79 12.59
N LEU A 80 -9.87 -2.77 12.44
CA LEU A 80 -9.45 -1.43 12.05
C LEU A 80 -8.85 -0.68 13.25
N PRO A 81 -7.78 0.10 13.02
CA PRO A 81 -7.23 0.98 14.05
C PRO A 81 -8.20 2.13 14.38
N THR A 82 -8.27 2.50 15.65
CA THR A 82 -9.24 3.48 16.18
C THR A 82 -8.78 4.94 16.08
N ASP A 83 -7.48 5.18 15.95
CA ASP A 83 -6.87 6.52 16.09
C ASP A 83 -6.27 7.06 14.78
N LEU A 84 -6.95 6.81 13.66
CA LEU A 84 -6.53 7.32 12.34
C LEU A 84 -7.47 8.42 11.85
N ASP A 85 -6.88 9.43 11.19
CA ASP A 85 -7.65 10.36 10.37
C ASP A 85 -8.32 9.63 9.19
N ALA A 86 -9.35 10.24 8.61
CA ALA A 86 -10.17 9.62 7.56
C ALA A 86 -9.34 9.15 6.34
N GLN A 87 -8.27 9.88 5.99
CA GLN A 87 -7.42 9.53 4.84
C GLN A 87 -6.57 8.30 5.14
N LYS A 88 -5.94 8.26 6.31
CA LYS A 88 -5.16 7.11 6.77
C LYS A 88 -6.05 5.89 6.99
N LEU A 89 -7.27 6.08 7.50
CA LEU A 89 -8.25 5.01 7.64
C LEU A 89 -8.64 4.41 6.28
N GLY A 90 -8.94 5.24 5.27
CA GLY A 90 -9.21 4.76 3.91
C GLY A 90 -8.04 3.99 3.29
N SER A 91 -6.82 4.43 3.58
CA SER A 91 -5.61 3.71 3.18
C SER A 91 -5.52 2.35 3.89
N ALA A 92 -5.68 2.32 5.22
CA ALA A 92 -5.66 1.10 6.02
C ALA A 92 -6.72 0.09 5.55
N ILE A 93 -7.95 0.53 5.26
CA ILE A 93 -9.01 -0.32 4.71
C ILE A 93 -8.56 -0.99 3.41
N THR A 94 -7.97 -0.23 2.49
CA THR A 94 -7.49 -0.75 1.20
C THR A 94 -6.42 -1.81 1.40
N TYR A 95 -5.47 -1.60 2.32
CA TYR A 95 -4.46 -2.59 2.68
C TYR A 95 -5.05 -3.83 3.33
N PHE A 96 -5.96 -3.67 4.28
CA PHE A 96 -6.54 -4.79 5.03
C PHE A 96 -7.44 -5.65 4.16
N ARG A 97 -8.17 -5.06 3.19
CA ARG A 97 -8.93 -5.83 2.19
C ARG A 97 -8.02 -6.76 1.38
N ARG A 98 -6.79 -6.32 1.09
CA ARG A 98 -5.79 -7.17 0.44
C ARG A 98 -5.32 -8.29 1.36
N TYR A 99 -4.92 -7.95 2.58
CA TYR A 99 -4.38 -8.95 3.50
C TYR A 99 -5.39 -10.00 3.93
N THR A 100 -6.63 -9.62 4.23
CA THR A 100 -7.67 -10.60 4.59
C THR A 100 -7.98 -11.54 3.42
N LEU A 101 -8.02 -11.02 2.18
CA LEU A 101 -8.26 -11.84 0.99
C LEU A 101 -7.07 -12.78 0.68
N GLN A 102 -5.85 -12.26 0.76
CA GLN A 102 -4.64 -13.07 0.56
C GLN A 102 -4.52 -14.18 1.61
N SER A 103 -4.79 -13.84 2.88
CA SER A 103 -4.81 -14.80 3.98
C SER A 103 -5.87 -15.88 3.78
N LEU A 104 -7.11 -15.48 3.39
CA LEU A 104 -8.21 -16.41 3.16
C LEU A 104 -7.92 -17.42 2.04
N LEU A 105 -7.23 -16.99 0.99
CA LEU A 105 -6.94 -17.81 -0.19
C LEU A 105 -5.56 -18.47 -0.15
N ALA A 106 -4.79 -18.31 0.93
CA ALA A 106 -3.42 -18.78 1.08
C ALA A 106 -2.49 -18.34 -0.07
N LEU A 107 -2.64 -17.09 -0.52
CA LEU A 107 -1.81 -16.54 -1.60
C LEU A 107 -0.42 -16.21 -1.08
N GLN A 108 0.60 -16.63 -1.82
CA GLN A 108 1.98 -16.27 -1.51
C GLN A 108 2.16 -14.75 -1.59
N ALA A 109 2.76 -14.18 -0.55
CA ALA A 109 3.21 -12.81 -0.52
C ALA A 109 4.72 -12.81 -0.25
N VAL A 110 5.46 -11.90 -0.88
CA VAL A 110 6.85 -11.65 -0.50
C VAL A 110 6.80 -10.88 0.82
N ASP A 111 7.29 -11.51 1.88
CA ASP A 111 7.43 -10.89 3.19
C ASP A 111 8.48 -9.78 3.10
N ASP A 112 8.05 -8.53 3.26
CA ASP A 112 8.91 -7.36 3.21
C ASP A 112 8.54 -6.52 4.43
N ASP A 113 9.18 -6.87 5.56
CA ASP A 113 9.08 -6.20 6.85
C ASP A 113 8.94 -4.67 6.70
N GLY A 114 7.70 -4.20 6.86
CA GLY A 114 7.34 -2.94 7.52
C GLY A 114 7.82 -1.59 6.98
N ASN A 115 8.71 -1.49 5.98
CA ASN A 115 9.39 -0.22 5.71
C ASN A 115 8.72 0.73 4.71
N LEU A 116 7.62 0.34 4.05
CA LEU A 116 7.02 1.17 3.00
C LEU A 116 5.89 2.11 3.47
N ALA A 117 5.40 1.96 4.71
CA ALA A 117 4.40 2.88 5.28
C ALA A 117 5.02 4.07 6.03
N SER A 118 6.35 4.12 6.19
CA SER A 118 7.02 5.30 6.72
C SER A 118 7.30 6.25 5.55
N LYS A 119 6.33 7.08 5.19
CA LYS A 119 6.65 8.32 4.49
C LYS A 119 7.56 9.09 5.44
N THR A 120 8.87 8.99 5.21
CA THR A 120 9.90 9.78 5.89
C THR A 120 9.45 11.23 5.82
N THR A 121 9.03 11.75 6.97
CA THR A 121 8.76 13.17 7.11
C THR A 121 10.11 13.84 6.85
N LYS A 122 10.17 14.72 5.84
CA LYS A 122 11.43 15.41 5.52
C LYS A 122 11.95 16.05 6.81
N PRO A 123 13.24 15.86 7.15
CA PRO A 123 13.77 16.47 8.35
C PRO A 123 13.60 17.99 8.28
N LYS A 124 13.27 18.62 9.41
CA LYS A 124 13.22 20.08 9.51
C LYS A 124 14.65 20.61 9.41
N LEU A 125 14.87 21.60 8.55
CA LEU A 125 16.16 22.30 8.51
C LEU A 125 16.22 23.28 9.68
N ILE A 126 17.24 23.15 10.51
CA ILE A 126 17.44 23.97 11.71
C ILE A 126 18.67 24.85 11.49
N ASP A 127 18.59 26.10 11.94
CA ASP A 127 19.69 27.07 11.86
C ASP A 127 20.96 26.56 12.58
N ASN A 128 22.14 27.00 12.13
CA ASN A 128 23.44 26.65 12.68
C ASN A 128 23.81 25.15 12.71
N THR A 129 23.04 24.30 12.02
CA THR A 129 23.40 22.88 11.86
C THR A 129 24.33 22.65 10.68
N PRO A 130 25.11 21.55 10.65
CA PRO A 130 25.91 21.17 9.48
C PRO A 130 25.08 21.10 8.20
N GLN A 131 23.82 20.67 8.29
CA GLN A 131 22.87 20.58 7.19
C GLN A 131 22.50 21.96 6.64
N PHE A 132 22.34 22.96 7.50
CA PHE A 132 22.09 24.35 7.09
C PHE A 132 23.31 24.95 6.37
N LYS A 133 24.53 24.72 6.88
CA LYS A 133 25.77 25.15 6.23
C LYS A 133 25.93 24.50 4.85
N ASN A 134 25.65 23.19 4.74
CA ASN A 134 25.70 22.48 3.46
C ASN A 134 24.64 23.00 2.46
N ALA A 135 23.45 23.39 2.93
CA ALA A 135 22.43 24.00 2.10
C ALA A 135 22.92 25.36 1.54
N LEU A 136 23.51 26.20 2.40
CA LEU A 136 24.10 27.49 1.99
C LEU A 136 25.25 27.32 0.99
N GLU A 137 26.17 26.38 1.25
CA GLU A 137 27.27 26.08 0.32
C GLU A 137 26.77 25.52 -1.02
N GLY A 138 25.71 24.70 -1.00
CA GLY A 138 25.07 24.19 -2.22
C GLY A 138 24.41 25.31 -3.03
N MET A 139 23.75 26.26 -2.37
CA MET A 139 23.19 27.44 -3.04
C MET A 139 24.29 28.34 -3.61
N SER A 140 25.42 28.49 -2.89
CA SER A 140 26.51 29.37 -3.28
C SER A 140 27.45 28.81 -4.35
N LYS A 141 27.88 27.56 -4.21
CA LYS A 141 28.92 26.95 -5.07
C LYS A 141 28.35 26.03 -6.15
N LYS A 142 27.15 25.47 -5.93
CA LYS A 142 26.54 24.47 -6.83
C LYS A 142 25.27 24.97 -7.52
N GLY A 143 24.86 26.23 -7.26
CA GLY A 143 23.70 26.86 -7.89
C GLY A 143 22.35 26.25 -7.48
N TYR A 144 22.27 25.61 -6.31
CA TYR A 144 21.00 25.07 -5.84
C TYR A 144 20.01 26.19 -5.53
N THR A 145 18.75 25.97 -5.91
CA THR A 145 17.67 26.90 -5.60
C THR A 145 17.02 26.52 -4.27
N ILE A 146 16.26 27.45 -3.69
CA ILE A 146 15.48 27.16 -2.49
C ILE A 146 14.47 26.01 -2.70
N ASN A 147 14.00 25.84 -3.95
CA ASN A 147 13.12 24.73 -4.31
C ASN A 147 13.85 23.39 -4.23
N ASP A 148 15.15 23.34 -4.53
CA ASP A 148 15.96 22.14 -4.38
C ASP A 148 16.18 21.79 -2.91
N ILE A 149 16.33 22.79 -2.04
CA ILE A 149 16.41 22.57 -0.59
C ILE A 149 15.06 22.04 -0.04
N LYS A 150 13.93 22.59 -0.50
CA LYS A 150 12.57 22.13 -0.14
C LYS A 150 12.25 20.71 -0.63
N LYS A 151 12.99 20.18 -1.62
CA LYS A 151 12.87 18.76 -2.01
C LYS A 151 13.36 17.82 -0.92
N HIS A 152 14.34 18.23 -0.11
CA HIS A 152 14.96 17.37 0.90
C HIS A 152 14.60 17.74 2.35
N TYR A 153 14.24 18.99 2.62
CA TYR A 153 13.96 19.48 3.98
C TYR A 153 12.61 20.19 4.10
N THR A 154 12.07 20.22 5.32
CA THR A 154 10.98 21.15 5.68
C THR A 154 11.57 22.43 6.26
N LEU A 155 11.18 23.58 5.72
CA LEU A 155 11.67 24.90 6.13
C LEU A 155 10.61 25.61 6.97
N THR A 156 11.03 26.32 8.02
CA THR A 156 10.20 27.35 8.65
C THR A 156 10.32 28.66 7.88
N LYS A 157 9.36 29.58 8.03
CA LYS A 157 9.40 30.89 7.37
C LYS A 157 10.70 31.66 7.67
N GLU A 158 11.19 31.57 8.90
CA GLU A 158 12.44 32.20 9.33
C GLU A 158 13.67 31.64 8.60
N ILE A 159 13.76 30.31 8.48
CA ILE A 159 14.86 29.64 7.77
C ILE A 159 14.80 29.92 6.27
N GLU A 160 13.59 29.93 5.69
CA GLU A 160 13.38 30.29 4.29
C GLU A 160 13.85 31.73 4.01
N SER A 161 13.48 32.69 4.86
CA SER A 161 13.96 34.07 4.76
C SER A 161 15.48 34.18 4.92
N LYS A 162 16.08 33.42 5.84
CA LYS A 162 17.56 33.41 6.01
C LYS A 162 18.27 32.86 4.78
N LEU A 163 17.75 31.81 4.15
CA LEU A 163 18.33 31.24 2.92
C LEU A 163 18.16 32.19 1.72
N LEU A 164 17.04 32.89 1.61
CA LEU A 164 16.79 33.87 0.53
C LEU A 164 17.61 35.16 0.70
N ASN A 165 17.82 35.59 1.94
CA ASN A 165 18.58 36.79 2.27
C ASN A 165 20.09 36.54 2.35
N PHE A 166 20.54 35.28 2.28
CA PHE A 166 21.95 34.94 2.18
C PHE A 166 22.45 35.29 0.76
N LYS A 167 22.83 36.55 0.58
CA LYS A 167 23.60 36.98 -0.58
C LYS A 167 25.07 36.60 -0.36
N ILE A 168 25.64 35.96 -1.36
CA ILE A 168 27.08 35.72 -1.46
C ILE A 168 27.67 37.10 -1.74
N ASP A 169 28.48 37.63 -0.82
CA ASP A 169 29.34 38.77 -1.12
C ASP A 169 30.24 38.37 -2.30
N GLU A 170 30.28 39.21 -3.33
CA GLU A 170 31.02 39.03 -4.59
C GLU A 170 32.50 38.68 -4.40
#